data_AF-A0AAU2DK47-F1
#
_entry.id   AF-A0AAU2DK47-F1
#
_cell.length_a   1.000
_cell.length_b   1.000
_cell.length_c   1.000
_cell.angle_alpha   90.00
_cell.angle_beta   90.00
_cell.angle_gamma   90.00
#
_symmetry.space_group_name_H-M   'P 1'
#
loop_
_entity.id
_entity.type
_entity.pdbx_description
1 polymer ?
#
loop_
_entity_poly.entity_id
_entity_poly.type
_entity_poly.pdbx_seq_one_letter_code
_entity_poly.pdbx_strand_id
1 'polypeptide(L)'
;MGGRPLGAFVLLGLPPVWDFATSGLETGLATCWIAGAWLALVALPRSVATSALIGLGPLVRPDLGLVSVVFLGAQWLLVRPSWRGVLAGAGAAGVLPGAYEVFRAGYYGHLVPLPAVTKEASRSLWGRGLGYFGDLAFPYLLWVPALLVIAAVPLGRGGYGRRVGRGPKGDGASLMPVLAPVVAGLLCWAYVVRVGGDFMHGRMLLPGLLLLVLPVFVVPVSRAGMCAAVGVGVWAVVCAGWLRVPYAGHVGPAGIADERGVYVRHNADPHPVHHGFAGAPYHLGYLREVREAVRSGAPTLLFGKGTRTAANSPSVTASYVVLGLNGSVVPLNGTALDPIGLAYPPAAHSERIEGGRVAHDKWLPAAWLAADHGLATDPPPGTDPALIDAARRALHCGALAELRAATRDPLTPGRFLRNVAGAWERTEFRFPNDPVRAERALRGG
;
A
#
# COMPACT_ATOMS: atom_id res chain seq x y z
N MET A 1 -25.55 9.80 -27.13
CA MET A 1 -24.35 9.35 -26.40
C MET A 1 -23.17 10.11 -26.98
N GLY A 2 -22.27 10.64 -26.14
CA GLY A 2 -21.16 11.46 -26.63
C GLY A 2 -20.47 12.20 -25.50
N GLY A 3 -20.18 11.53 -24.38
CA GLY A 3 -19.17 12.06 -23.47
C GLY A 3 -17.82 11.74 -24.08
N ARG A 4 -16.95 12.75 -24.27
CA ARG A 4 -15.55 12.47 -24.61
C ARG A 4 -14.81 12.17 -23.30
N PRO A 5 -13.91 11.17 -23.27
CA PRO A 5 -13.26 10.73 -22.04
C PRO A 5 -12.13 11.70 -21.66
N LEU A 6 -12.46 12.96 -21.36
CA LEU A 6 -11.48 14.00 -21.02
C LEU A 6 -10.67 13.61 -19.77
N GLY A 7 -11.29 12.91 -18.82
CA GLY A 7 -10.60 12.32 -17.67
C GLY A 7 -9.60 11.22 -18.03
N ALA A 8 -9.79 10.51 -19.16
CA ALA A 8 -8.84 9.48 -19.59
C ALA A 8 -7.51 10.08 -20.03
N PHE A 9 -7.51 11.26 -20.68
CA PHE A 9 -6.27 11.92 -21.09
C PHE A 9 -5.40 12.31 -19.89
N VAL A 10 -5.99 12.68 -18.75
CA VAL A 10 -5.24 12.96 -17.52
C VAL A 10 -4.49 11.71 -17.05
N LEU A 11 -5.18 10.56 -17.00
CA LEU A 11 -4.57 9.31 -16.55
C LEU A 11 -3.56 8.75 -17.56
N LEU A 12 -3.92 8.76 -18.85
CA LEU A 12 -3.08 8.23 -19.92
C LEU A 12 -1.82 9.07 -20.16
N GLY A 13 -1.84 10.37 -19.82
CA GLY A 13 -0.66 11.23 -19.96
C GLY A 13 0.42 11.00 -18.90
N LEU A 14 0.10 10.31 -17.80
CA LEU A 14 0.98 10.23 -16.63
C LEU A 14 1.84 8.96 -16.62
N PRO A 15 3.18 9.08 -16.65
CA PRO A 15 4.10 7.96 -16.49
C PRO A 15 3.79 7.03 -15.30
N PRO A 16 3.52 7.52 -14.07
CA PRO A 16 3.24 6.62 -12.94
C PRO A 16 1.99 5.76 -13.16
N VAL A 17 1.02 6.19 -13.98
CA VAL A 17 -0.15 5.34 -14.30
C VAL A 17 0.28 4.12 -15.09
N TRP A 18 1.22 4.27 -16.02
CA TRP A 18 1.72 3.16 -16.85
C TRP A 18 2.57 2.17 -16.04
N ASP A 19 3.42 2.71 -15.17
CA ASP A 19 4.27 1.90 -14.29
C ASP A 19 3.40 1.00 -13.40
N PHE A 20 2.41 1.59 -12.71
CA PHE A 20 1.59 0.80 -11.79
C PHE A 20 0.52 -0.03 -12.47
N ALA A 21 0.08 0.31 -13.68
CA ALA A 21 -0.79 -0.55 -14.49
C ALA A 21 -0.11 -1.89 -14.87
N THR A 22 1.23 -1.93 -14.96
CA THR A 22 1.99 -3.11 -15.37
C THR A 22 2.84 -3.73 -14.24
N SER A 23 2.82 -3.13 -13.05
CA SER A 23 3.63 -3.55 -11.89
C SER A 23 3.24 -4.88 -11.24
N GLY A 24 2.05 -5.43 -11.54
CA GLY A 24 1.48 -6.58 -10.82
C GLY A 24 0.96 -6.26 -9.40
N LEU A 25 0.94 -4.98 -9.01
CA LEU A 25 0.34 -4.51 -7.76
C LEU A 25 -1.19 -4.39 -7.85
N GLU A 26 -1.83 -4.00 -6.75
CA GLU A 26 -3.28 -3.90 -6.61
C GLU A 26 -3.94 -2.80 -7.47
N THR A 27 -3.15 -1.98 -8.18
CA THR A 27 -3.62 -0.77 -8.89
C THR A 27 -4.68 -1.08 -9.94
N GLY A 28 -4.55 -2.19 -10.68
CA GLY A 28 -5.56 -2.61 -11.66
C GLY A 28 -6.89 -2.97 -10.99
N LEU A 29 -6.85 -3.73 -9.90
CA LEU A 29 -8.04 -4.09 -9.12
C LEU A 29 -8.68 -2.87 -8.46
N ALA A 30 -7.89 -1.96 -7.89
CA ALA A 30 -8.36 -0.71 -7.31
C ALA A 30 -9.05 0.18 -8.36
N THR A 31 -8.47 0.30 -9.55
CA THR A 31 -9.06 1.06 -10.67
C THR A 31 -10.40 0.46 -11.10
N CYS A 32 -10.45 -0.85 -11.29
CA CYS A 32 -11.66 -1.57 -11.66
C CYS A 32 -12.76 -1.40 -10.60
N TRP A 33 -12.41 -1.57 -9.33
CA TRP A 33 -13.35 -1.44 -8.23
C TRP A 33 -13.87 -0.01 -8.08
N ILE A 34 -13.00 1.01 -8.11
CA ILE A 34 -13.41 2.43 -8.03
C ILE A 34 -14.39 2.78 -9.15
N ALA A 35 -14.04 2.43 -10.39
CA ALA A 35 -14.88 2.73 -11.56
C ALA A 35 -16.21 1.95 -11.51
N GLY A 36 -16.17 0.67 -11.15
CA GLY A 36 -17.36 -0.18 -11.03
C GLY A 36 -18.30 0.24 -9.90
N ALA A 37 -17.75 0.59 -8.73
CA ALA A 37 -18.52 1.08 -7.59
C ALA A 37 -19.21 2.41 -7.91
N TRP A 38 -18.51 3.32 -8.58
CA TRP A 38 -19.10 4.58 -9.04
C TRP A 38 -20.18 4.36 -10.10
N LEU A 39 -19.94 3.49 -11.09
CA LEU A 39 -20.93 3.14 -12.10
C LEU A 39 -22.19 2.52 -11.47
N ALA A 40 -22.04 1.62 -10.50
CA ALA A 40 -23.15 1.02 -9.78
C ALA A 40 -23.93 2.06 -8.96
N LEU A 41 -23.24 3.02 -8.33
CA LEU A 41 -23.85 4.15 -7.63
C LEU A 41 -24.68 5.03 -8.57
N VAL A 42 -24.21 5.25 -9.80
CA VAL A 42 -24.93 6.03 -10.83
C VAL A 42 -26.12 5.25 -11.40
N ALA A 43 -25.91 4.00 -11.79
CA ALA A 43 -26.86 3.23 -12.59
C ALA A 43 -27.92 2.49 -11.75
N LEU A 44 -27.52 1.93 -10.61
CA LEU A 44 -28.35 1.06 -9.77
C LEU A 44 -28.29 1.45 -8.29
N PRO A 45 -28.50 2.73 -7.90
CA PRO A 45 -28.32 3.19 -6.53
C PRO A 45 -29.23 2.47 -5.52
N ARG A 46 -30.41 2.00 -5.94
CA ARG A 46 -31.37 1.30 -5.06
C ARG A 46 -31.03 -0.16 -4.80
N SER A 47 -30.07 -0.73 -5.53
CA SER A 47 -29.73 -2.16 -5.40
C SER A 47 -28.88 -2.41 -4.15
N VAL A 48 -29.22 -3.47 -3.40
CA VAL A 48 -28.39 -3.95 -2.29
C VAL A 48 -27.05 -4.50 -2.81
N ALA A 49 -27.01 -5.00 -4.05
CA ALA A 49 -25.77 -5.42 -4.69
C ALA A 49 -24.79 -4.24 -4.90
N THR A 50 -25.31 -3.01 -5.08
CA THR A 50 -24.47 -1.80 -5.12
C THR A 50 -23.82 -1.54 -3.76
N SER A 51 -24.57 -1.72 -2.66
CA SER A 51 -24.00 -1.61 -1.31
C SER A 51 -22.95 -2.69 -1.04
N ALA A 52 -23.20 -3.94 -1.47
CA ALA A 52 -22.23 -5.02 -1.38
C ALA A 52 -20.94 -4.69 -2.14
N LEU A 53 -21.04 -4.26 -3.40
CA LEU A 53 -19.90 -3.87 -4.23
C LEU A 53 -19.10 -2.72 -3.60
N ILE A 54 -19.77 -1.66 -3.15
CA ILE A 54 -19.12 -0.54 -2.45
C ILE A 54 -18.49 -1.02 -1.13
N GLY A 55 -19.07 -2.02 -0.46
CA GLY A 55 -18.52 -2.62 0.75
C GLY A 55 -17.17 -3.31 0.54
N LEU A 56 -16.85 -3.78 -0.66
CA LEU A 56 -15.60 -4.51 -0.93
C LEU A 56 -14.32 -3.67 -0.89
N GLY A 57 -14.42 -2.33 -0.79
CA GLY A 57 -13.26 -1.42 -0.84
C GLY A 57 -12.09 -1.81 0.06
N PRO A 58 -12.29 -2.02 1.39
CA PRO A 58 -11.22 -2.43 2.31
C PRO A 58 -10.52 -3.74 1.93
N LEU A 59 -11.21 -4.64 1.22
CA LEU A 59 -10.66 -5.92 0.76
C LEU A 59 -9.79 -5.77 -0.50
N VAL A 60 -10.08 -4.76 -1.32
CA VAL A 60 -9.24 -4.39 -2.47
C VAL A 60 -7.98 -3.67 -1.99
N ARG A 61 -8.16 -2.68 -1.11
CA ARG A 61 -7.08 -1.98 -0.43
C ARG A 61 -7.62 -1.34 0.85
N PRO A 62 -6.95 -1.44 2.01
CA PRO A 62 -7.50 -0.96 3.28
C PRO A 62 -7.95 0.50 3.28
N ASP A 63 -7.22 1.40 2.62
CA ASP A 63 -7.55 2.83 2.53
C ASP A 63 -8.76 3.12 1.63
N LEU A 64 -9.15 2.21 0.74
CA LEU A 64 -10.40 2.34 -0.03
C LEU A 64 -11.64 2.15 0.84
N GLY A 65 -11.49 1.73 2.10
CA GLY A 65 -12.57 1.83 3.09
C GLY A 65 -13.09 3.25 3.26
N LEU A 66 -12.21 4.26 3.12
CA LEU A 66 -12.63 5.66 3.09
C LEU A 66 -13.59 5.94 1.92
N VAL A 67 -13.25 5.43 0.74
CA VAL A 67 -14.07 5.56 -0.48
C VAL A 67 -15.41 4.85 -0.30
N SER A 68 -15.40 3.66 0.30
CA SER A 68 -16.61 2.90 0.63
C SER A 68 -17.56 3.71 1.52
N VAL A 69 -17.05 4.35 2.59
CA VAL A 69 -17.86 5.18 3.49
C VAL A 69 -18.50 6.35 2.74
N VAL A 70 -17.72 7.07 1.92
CA VAL A 70 -18.24 8.20 1.14
C VAL A 70 -19.30 7.75 0.13
N PHE A 71 -19.07 6.64 -0.58
CA PHE A 71 -20.00 6.14 -1.58
C PHE A 71 -21.28 5.56 -0.98
N LEU A 72 -21.20 4.85 0.16
CA LEU A 72 -22.38 4.38 0.90
C LEU A 72 -23.19 5.56 1.45
N GLY A 73 -22.53 6.60 1.98
CA GLY A 73 -23.18 7.84 2.39
C GLY A 73 -23.90 8.53 1.24
N ALA A 74 -23.25 8.63 0.07
CA ALA A 74 -23.86 9.17 -1.14
C ALA A 74 -25.05 8.32 -1.63
N GLN A 75 -24.93 6.98 -1.58
CA GLN A 75 -26.02 6.06 -1.91
C GLN A 75 -27.22 6.28 -0.97
N TRP A 76 -26.96 6.40 0.33
CA TRP A 76 -27.99 6.65 1.35
C TRP A 76 -28.71 7.99 1.11
N LEU A 77 -27.96 9.06 0.81
CA LEU A 77 -28.54 10.38 0.48
C LEU A 77 -29.35 10.37 -0.82
N LEU A 78 -28.94 9.57 -1.81
CA LEU A 78 -29.63 9.41 -3.10
C LEU A 78 -30.93 8.62 -2.99
N VAL A 79 -30.91 7.50 -2.25
CA VAL A 79 -32.03 6.56 -2.19
C VAL A 79 -33.01 6.89 -1.08
N ARG A 80 -32.50 7.42 0.05
CA ARG A 80 -33.22 7.59 1.31
C ARG A 80 -33.98 6.32 1.72
N PRO A 81 -33.27 5.20 1.94
CA PRO A 81 -33.89 3.91 2.21
C PRO A 81 -34.63 3.90 3.55
N SER A 82 -35.63 3.03 3.69
CA SER A 82 -36.24 2.71 4.99
C SER A 82 -35.21 2.09 5.94
N TRP A 83 -35.52 2.03 7.24
CA TRP A 83 -34.62 1.40 8.23
C TRP A 83 -34.26 -0.06 7.87
N ARG A 84 -35.20 -0.82 7.29
CA ARG A 84 -34.94 -2.18 6.77
C ARG A 84 -33.94 -2.16 5.62
N GLY A 85 -34.07 -1.19 4.72
CA GLY A 85 -33.12 -0.99 3.62
C GLY A 85 -31.74 -0.56 4.11
N VAL A 86 -31.66 0.27 5.16
CA VAL A 86 -30.40 0.63 5.82
C VAL A 86 -29.73 -0.62 6.39
N LEU A 87 -30.45 -1.46 7.14
CA LEU A 87 -29.90 -2.70 7.70
C LEU A 87 -29.45 -3.68 6.60
N ALA A 88 -30.26 -3.86 5.55
CA ALA A 88 -29.91 -4.72 4.44
C ALA A 88 -28.66 -4.22 3.68
N GLY A 89 -28.58 -2.91 3.41
CA GLY A 89 -27.43 -2.30 2.75
C GLY A 89 -26.16 -2.35 3.61
N ALA A 90 -26.27 -2.06 4.91
CA ALA A 90 -25.16 -2.14 5.86
C ALA A 90 -24.67 -3.58 6.03
N GLY A 91 -25.59 -4.55 6.14
CA GLY A 91 -25.24 -5.97 6.19
C GLY A 91 -24.53 -6.42 4.91
N ALA A 92 -25.08 -6.08 3.73
CA ALA A 92 -24.48 -6.44 2.45
C ALA A 92 -23.09 -5.82 2.25
N ALA A 93 -22.89 -4.57 2.68
CA ALA A 93 -21.61 -3.88 2.59
C ALA A 93 -20.59 -4.39 3.62
N GLY A 94 -21.04 -4.75 4.82
CA GLY A 94 -20.17 -4.98 5.98
C GLY A 94 -19.85 -6.44 6.28
N VAL A 95 -20.70 -7.41 5.90
CA VAL A 95 -20.53 -8.81 6.32
C VAL A 95 -19.21 -9.40 5.82
N LEU A 96 -18.89 -9.27 4.53
CA LEU A 96 -17.66 -9.87 3.99
C LEU A 96 -16.38 -9.16 4.50
N PRO A 97 -16.27 -7.81 4.47
CA PRO A 97 -15.13 -7.12 5.07
C PRO A 97 -14.98 -7.39 6.57
N GLY A 98 -16.08 -7.39 7.32
CA GLY A 98 -16.08 -7.65 8.76
C GLY A 98 -15.68 -9.08 9.10
N ALA A 99 -16.18 -10.07 8.35
CA ALA A 99 -15.77 -11.47 8.53
C ALA A 99 -14.28 -11.67 8.21
N TYR A 100 -13.79 -11.04 7.14
CA TYR A 100 -12.37 -11.05 6.81
C TYR A 100 -11.53 -10.34 7.89
N GLU A 101 -12.03 -9.27 8.50
CA GLU A 101 -11.35 -8.58 9.59
C GLU A 101 -11.15 -9.49 10.81
N VAL A 102 -12.22 -10.18 11.22
CA VAL A 102 -12.17 -11.14 12.33
C VAL A 102 -11.22 -12.29 11.99
N PHE A 103 -11.29 -12.82 10.77
CA PHE A 103 -10.35 -13.83 10.30
C PHE A 103 -8.91 -13.31 10.34
N ARG A 104 -8.65 -12.10 9.85
CA ARG A 104 -7.32 -11.47 9.83
C ARG A 104 -6.77 -11.29 11.24
N ALA A 105 -7.59 -10.73 12.14
CA ALA A 105 -7.23 -10.53 13.54
C ALA A 105 -6.89 -11.86 14.24
N GLY A 106 -7.68 -12.91 14.01
CA GLY A 106 -7.45 -14.21 14.62
C GLY A 106 -6.33 -15.04 13.98
N TYR A 107 -6.18 -14.99 12.66
CA TYR A 107 -5.19 -15.77 11.91
C TYR A 107 -3.79 -15.13 11.98
N TYR A 108 -3.68 -13.82 11.71
CA TYR A 108 -2.40 -13.11 11.71
C TYR A 108 -2.06 -12.47 13.06
N GLY A 109 -3.01 -12.39 13.99
CA GLY A 109 -2.82 -11.71 15.26
C GLY A 109 -2.74 -10.18 15.15
N HIS A 110 -3.11 -9.59 14.01
CA HIS A 110 -2.98 -8.15 13.74
C HIS A 110 -4.24 -7.60 13.07
N LEU A 111 -4.51 -6.30 13.29
CA LEU A 111 -5.61 -5.57 12.64
C LEU A 111 -5.21 -4.97 11.31
N VAL A 112 -3.95 -5.04 10.91
CA VAL A 112 -3.45 -4.50 9.64
C VAL A 112 -2.32 -5.39 9.13
N PRO A 113 -2.04 -5.43 7.82
CA PRO A 113 -0.91 -6.20 7.31
C PRO A 113 0.43 -5.59 7.81
N LEU A 114 1.47 -6.42 7.95
CA LEU A 114 2.80 -5.98 8.44
C LEU A 114 3.36 -4.74 7.71
N PRO A 115 3.19 -4.54 6.40
CA PRO A 115 3.57 -3.29 5.73
C PRO A 115 2.96 -2.03 6.36
N ALA A 116 1.74 -2.09 6.89
CA ALA A 116 1.11 -0.94 7.55
C ALA A 116 1.76 -0.62 8.91
N VAL A 117 2.14 -1.65 9.66
CA VAL A 117 2.89 -1.55 10.92
C VAL A 117 4.31 -1.01 10.66
N THR A 118 4.97 -1.58 9.65
CA THR A 118 6.32 -1.23 9.22
C THR A 118 6.41 0.24 8.83
N LYS A 119 5.46 0.70 8.01
CA LYS A 119 5.46 2.07 7.46
C LYS A 119 4.79 3.10 8.38
N GLU A 120 4.28 2.69 9.54
CA GLU A 120 3.68 3.57 10.54
C GLU A 120 2.55 4.44 9.97
N ALA A 121 1.59 3.78 9.30
CA ALA A 121 0.52 4.41 8.52
C ALA A 121 -0.48 5.29 9.33
N SER A 122 -0.28 5.45 10.64
CA SER A 122 -1.07 6.29 11.55
C SER A 122 -0.43 7.65 11.88
N ARG A 123 0.84 7.88 11.50
CA ARG A 123 1.57 9.11 11.84
C ARG A 123 1.09 10.33 11.06
N SER A 124 1.49 11.51 11.54
CA SER A 124 1.17 12.81 10.95
C SER A 124 2.46 13.49 10.48
N LEU A 125 2.77 13.36 9.19
CA LEU A 125 4.01 13.80 8.53
C LEU A 125 3.70 14.74 7.35
N TRP A 126 2.89 15.78 7.60
CA TRP A 126 2.39 16.71 6.59
C TRP A 126 3.47 17.29 5.66
N GLY A 127 4.60 17.77 6.21
CA GLY A 127 5.67 18.36 5.40
C GLY A 127 6.24 17.39 4.37
N ARG A 128 6.46 16.13 4.77
CA ARG A 128 6.89 15.05 3.88
C ARG A 128 5.82 14.71 2.84
N GLY A 129 4.55 14.66 3.26
CA GLY A 129 3.44 14.35 2.37
C GLY A 129 3.14 15.46 1.35
N LEU A 130 3.33 16.73 1.71
CA LEU A 130 3.27 17.85 0.77
C LEU A 130 4.40 17.77 -0.25
N GLY A 131 5.60 17.36 0.19
CA GLY A 131 6.71 17.01 -0.69
C GLY A 131 6.33 15.91 -1.69
N TYR A 132 5.73 14.81 -1.22
CA TYR A 132 5.25 13.71 -2.07
C TYR A 132 4.15 14.13 -3.06
N PHE A 133 3.24 15.01 -2.65
CA PHE A 133 2.24 15.58 -3.54
C PHE A 133 2.87 16.46 -4.62
N GLY A 134 3.78 17.36 -4.23
CA GLY A 134 4.52 18.22 -5.15
C GLY A 134 5.37 17.41 -6.14
N ASP A 135 5.96 16.31 -5.67
CA ASP A 135 6.74 15.38 -6.47
C ASP A 135 5.92 14.78 -7.62
N LEU A 136 4.61 14.52 -7.44
CA LEU A 136 3.70 14.17 -8.53
C LEU A 136 3.24 15.42 -9.32
N ALA A 137 2.89 16.51 -8.65
CA ALA A 137 2.19 17.62 -9.27
C ALA A 137 3.07 18.50 -10.18
N PHE A 138 4.30 18.79 -9.76
CA PHE A 138 5.18 19.74 -10.45
C PHE A 138 5.84 19.17 -11.71
N PRO A 139 6.46 17.97 -11.71
CA PRO A 139 7.13 17.45 -12.90
C PRO A 139 6.20 17.28 -14.09
N TYR A 140 4.92 16.98 -13.83
CA TYR A 140 3.90 16.76 -14.86
C TYR A 140 3.00 17.97 -15.09
N LEU A 141 3.25 19.11 -14.44
CA LEU A 141 2.42 20.31 -14.55
C LEU A 141 0.92 20.02 -14.34
N LEU A 142 0.56 19.20 -13.35
CA LEU A 142 -0.81 18.72 -13.13
C LEU A 142 -1.85 19.85 -12.92
N TRP A 143 -1.38 21.03 -12.54
CA TRP A 143 -2.20 22.23 -12.44
C TRP A 143 -2.77 22.68 -13.79
N VAL A 144 -2.09 22.42 -14.92
CA VAL A 144 -2.57 22.76 -16.28
C VAL A 144 -3.88 22.03 -16.62
N PRO A 145 -3.95 20.69 -16.62
CA PRO A 145 -5.21 20.00 -16.89
C PRO A 145 -6.26 20.28 -15.82
N ALA A 146 -5.87 20.48 -14.54
CA ALA A 146 -6.80 20.84 -13.49
C ALA A 146 -7.51 22.18 -13.76
N LEU A 147 -6.76 23.24 -14.13
CA LEU A 147 -7.33 24.55 -14.45
C LEU A 147 -8.26 24.49 -15.67
N LEU A 148 -7.87 23.74 -16.71
CA LEU A 148 -8.71 23.55 -17.91
C LEU A 148 -10.05 22.87 -17.57
N VAL A 149 -10.02 21.83 -16.74
CA VAL A 149 -11.23 21.15 -16.27
C VAL A 149 -12.09 22.08 -15.40
N ILE A 150 -11.48 22.74 -14.42
CA ILE A 150 -12.19 23.65 -13.50
C ILE A 150 -12.87 24.79 -14.28
N ALA A 151 -12.21 25.36 -15.29
CA ALA A 151 -12.78 26.40 -16.14
C ALA A 151 -13.92 25.87 -17.02
N ALA A 152 -13.82 24.64 -17.55
CA ALA A 152 -14.83 24.09 -18.45
C ALA A 152 -16.12 23.63 -17.73
N VAL A 153 -16.04 23.18 -16.48
CA VAL A 153 -17.18 22.61 -15.75
C VAL A 153 -18.33 23.62 -15.56
N PRO A 154 -18.14 24.86 -15.06
CA PRO A 154 -19.20 25.86 -14.95
C PRO A 154 -19.79 26.26 -16.32
N LEU A 155 -18.94 26.39 -17.34
CA LEU A 155 -19.33 26.81 -18.68
C LEU A 155 -20.11 25.73 -19.46
N GLY A 156 -20.03 24.46 -19.02
CA GLY A 156 -20.81 23.34 -19.54
C GLY A 156 -22.15 23.09 -18.82
N ARG A 157 -22.48 23.85 -17.77
CA ARG A 157 -23.63 23.58 -16.89
C ARG A 157 -25.01 23.72 -17.54
N GLY A 158 -25.13 24.30 -18.73
CA GLY A 158 -26.40 24.42 -19.46
C GLY A 158 -27.12 23.09 -19.77
N GLY A 159 -26.44 21.93 -19.65
CA GLY A 159 -27.04 20.60 -19.85
C GLY A 159 -26.76 19.56 -18.76
N TYR A 160 -25.99 19.91 -17.72
CA TYR A 160 -25.44 18.95 -16.75
C TYR A 160 -26.52 18.41 -15.78
N GLY A 161 -27.39 19.30 -15.30
CA GLY A 161 -28.48 18.99 -14.38
C GLY A 161 -29.69 18.29 -15.02
N ARG A 162 -29.63 17.90 -16.29
CA ARG A 162 -30.77 17.26 -16.98
C ARG A 162 -30.57 15.78 -17.30
N ARG A 163 -29.33 15.27 -17.22
CA ARG A 163 -28.98 13.90 -17.66
C ARG A 163 -28.38 12.99 -16.58
N VAL A 164 -27.72 13.52 -15.54
CA VAL A 164 -26.98 12.71 -14.55
C VAL A 164 -27.80 12.41 -13.27
N GLY A 165 -29.09 12.74 -13.24
CA GLY A 165 -29.88 12.56 -12.03
C GLY A 165 -31.38 12.58 -12.20
N ARG A 166 -31.93 12.03 -13.30
CA ARG A 166 -33.37 11.76 -13.33
C ARG A 166 -33.65 10.56 -12.44
N GLY A 167 -34.07 10.82 -11.20
CA GLY A 167 -34.73 9.80 -10.39
C GLY A 167 -36.01 9.33 -11.10
N PRO A 168 -36.54 8.12 -10.79
CA PRO A 168 -37.77 7.59 -11.39
C PRO A 168 -39.01 8.49 -11.21
N LYS A 169 -38.95 9.48 -10.30
CA LYS A 169 -40.04 10.39 -9.95
C LYS A 169 -39.87 11.84 -10.42
N GLY A 170 -38.84 12.17 -11.21
CA GLY A 170 -38.72 13.53 -11.79
C GLY A 170 -38.21 14.63 -10.84
N ASP A 171 -37.76 14.29 -9.63
CA ASP A 171 -37.00 15.23 -8.79
C ASP A 171 -35.67 15.58 -9.47
N GLY A 172 -35.29 16.86 -9.43
CA GLY A 172 -34.17 17.43 -10.19
C GLY A 172 -32.83 16.70 -10.03
N ALA A 173 -31.87 16.97 -10.93
CA ALA A 173 -30.61 16.23 -10.93
C ALA A 173 -29.85 16.34 -9.61
N SER A 174 -29.66 15.18 -8.97
CA SER A 174 -28.77 15.04 -7.82
C SER A 174 -27.31 15.23 -8.21
N LEU A 175 -26.59 16.05 -7.45
CA LEU A 175 -25.15 16.25 -7.59
C LEU A 175 -24.33 15.13 -6.91
N MET A 176 -24.95 14.21 -6.17
CA MET A 176 -24.23 13.20 -5.38
C MET A 176 -23.29 12.32 -6.23
N PRO A 177 -23.67 11.81 -7.43
CA PRO A 177 -22.74 11.01 -8.23
C PRO A 177 -21.55 11.81 -8.76
N VAL A 178 -21.61 13.14 -8.76
CA VAL A 178 -20.51 14.03 -9.15
C VAL A 178 -19.65 14.37 -7.93
N LEU A 179 -20.28 14.70 -6.81
CA LEU A 179 -19.59 15.14 -5.60
C LEU A 179 -18.93 13.98 -4.84
N ALA A 180 -19.56 12.80 -4.77
CA ALA A 180 -19.04 11.66 -4.02
C ALA A 180 -17.62 11.25 -4.43
N PRO A 181 -17.30 11.03 -5.72
CA PRO A 181 -15.93 10.69 -6.12
C PRO A 181 -14.96 11.88 -5.91
N VAL A 182 -15.38 13.14 -6.07
CA VAL A 182 -14.51 14.29 -5.80
C VAL A 182 -14.16 14.36 -4.31
N VAL A 183 -15.15 14.25 -3.43
CA VAL A 183 -14.95 14.25 -1.97
C VAL A 183 -14.07 13.08 -1.55
N ALA A 184 -14.35 11.86 -2.04
CA ALA A 184 -13.52 10.69 -1.76
C ALA A 184 -12.07 10.90 -2.24
N GLY A 185 -11.87 11.44 -3.44
CA GLY A 185 -10.54 11.69 -4.00
C GLY A 185 -9.74 12.71 -3.19
N LEU A 186 -10.37 13.83 -2.78
CA LEU A 186 -9.75 14.84 -1.93
C LEU A 186 -9.39 14.27 -0.55
N LEU A 187 -10.27 13.47 0.05
CA LEU A 187 -10.02 12.82 1.34
C LEU A 187 -8.91 11.78 1.25
N CYS A 188 -8.83 11.00 0.16
CA CYS A 188 -7.72 10.10 -0.10
C CYS A 188 -6.39 10.87 -0.21
N TRP A 189 -6.34 11.98 -0.95
CA TRP A 189 -5.14 12.82 -1.03
C TRP A 189 -4.79 13.44 0.32
N ALA A 190 -5.77 13.96 1.06
CA ALA A 190 -5.54 14.52 2.40
C ALA A 190 -4.97 13.46 3.36
N TYR A 191 -5.49 12.22 3.31
CA TYR A 191 -4.96 11.11 4.08
C TYR A 191 -3.51 10.79 3.69
N VAL A 192 -3.21 10.64 2.39
CA VAL A 192 -1.86 10.35 1.89
C VAL A 192 -0.87 11.45 2.28
N VAL A 193 -1.26 12.71 2.16
CA VAL A 193 -0.44 13.86 2.57
C VAL A 193 -0.25 13.87 4.09
N ARG A 194 -1.29 13.58 4.88
CA ARG A 194 -1.19 13.48 6.33
C ARG A 194 -0.19 12.43 6.77
N VAL A 195 -0.23 11.23 6.18
CA VAL A 195 0.65 10.12 6.61
C VAL A 195 2.09 10.25 6.09
N GLY A 196 2.34 11.18 5.16
CA GLY A 196 3.68 11.49 4.66
C GLY A 196 4.01 10.89 3.30
N GLY A 197 3.02 10.43 2.54
CA GLY A 197 3.21 9.86 1.20
C GLY A 197 3.71 8.41 1.20
N ASP A 198 4.42 8.05 0.13
CA ASP A 198 5.04 6.74 -0.06
C ASP A 198 6.44 6.91 -0.64
N PHE A 199 7.21 5.83 -0.67
CA PHE A 199 8.52 5.83 -1.32
C PHE A 199 8.42 5.67 -2.84
N MET A 200 7.33 5.09 -3.35
CA MET A 200 7.10 4.93 -4.78
C MET A 200 6.49 6.20 -5.36
N HIS A 201 7.11 6.80 -6.38
CA HIS A 201 6.65 8.04 -7.00
C HIS A 201 5.16 7.96 -7.43
N GLY A 202 4.32 8.87 -6.91
CA GLY A 202 2.92 9.05 -7.33
C GLY A 202 1.91 7.95 -6.97
N ARG A 203 2.36 6.71 -6.68
CA ARG A 203 1.52 5.51 -6.50
C ARG A 203 0.29 5.73 -5.62
N MET A 204 0.48 6.27 -4.41
CA MET A 204 -0.60 6.39 -3.42
C MET A 204 -1.61 7.49 -3.77
N LEU A 205 -1.25 8.42 -4.67
CA LEU A 205 -2.13 9.50 -5.12
C LEU A 205 -3.00 9.09 -6.32
N LEU A 206 -2.66 8.01 -7.04
CA LEU A 206 -3.39 7.59 -8.24
C LEU A 206 -4.87 7.23 -7.99
N PRO A 207 -5.25 6.52 -6.92
CA PRO A 207 -6.67 6.25 -6.65
C PRO A 207 -7.48 7.53 -6.40
N GLY A 208 -6.89 8.49 -5.65
CA GLY A 208 -7.49 9.80 -5.44
C GLY A 208 -7.61 10.60 -6.73
N LEU A 209 -6.59 10.55 -7.60
CA LEU A 209 -6.63 11.18 -8.92
C LEU A 209 -7.75 10.61 -9.79
N LEU A 210 -7.85 9.28 -9.88
CA LEU A 210 -8.92 8.60 -10.60
C LEU A 210 -10.30 9.08 -10.14
N LEU A 211 -10.52 9.07 -8.82
CA LEU A 211 -11.76 9.56 -8.21
C LEU A 211 -12.05 11.03 -8.60
N LEU A 212 -11.07 11.92 -8.56
CA LEU A 212 -11.24 13.33 -8.95
C LEU A 212 -11.63 13.49 -10.43
N VAL A 213 -11.12 12.64 -11.33
CA VAL A 213 -11.41 12.73 -12.76
C VAL A 213 -12.67 11.98 -13.18
N LEU A 214 -13.22 11.05 -12.39
CA LEU A 214 -14.42 10.25 -12.74
C LEU A 214 -15.60 11.10 -13.25
N PRO A 215 -16.02 12.20 -12.58
CA PRO A 215 -17.15 12.99 -13.08
C PRO A 215 -16.89 13.63 -14.44
N VAL A 216 -15.62 13.81 -14.80
CA VAL A 216 -15.20 14.45 -16.05
C VAL A 216 -15.42 13.54 -17.26
N PHE A 217 -15.50 12.22 -17.06
CA PHE A 217 -15.82 11.25 -18.12
C PHE A 217 -17.24 11.38 -18.67
N VAL A 218 -18.16 11.99 -17.90
CA VAL A 218 -19.57 12.12 -18.25
C VAL A 218 -19.97 13.55 -18.60
N VAL A 219 -19.00 14.47 -18.76
CA VAL A 219 -19.27 15.86 -19.10
C VAL A 219 -19.85 15.96 -20.52
N PRO A 220 -21.01 16.62 -20.70
CA PRO A 220 -21.61 16.81 -22.02
C PRO A 220 -20.73 17.69 -22.90
N VAL A 221 -20.71 17.41 -24.21
CA VAL A 221 -19.93 18.20 -25.18
C VAL A 221 -20.43 19.64 -25.20
N SER A 222 -19.60 20.56 -24.76
CA SER A 222 -19.75 22.00 -24.96
C SER A 222 -18.52 22.53 -25.70
N ARG A 223 -18.58 23.75 -26.26
CA ARG A 223 -17.40 24.38 -26.86
C ARG A 223 -16.26 24.51 -25.84
N ALA A 224 -16.58 24.93 -24.62
CA ALA A 224 -15.62 25.00 -23.52
C ALA A 224 -15.05 23.63 -23.14
N GLY A 225 -15.90 22.60 -23.02
CA GLY A 225 -15.47 21.24 -22.75
C GLY A 225 -14.60 20.64 -23.86
N MET A 226 -14.85 21.02 -25.12
CA MET A 226 -14.03 20.63 -26.26
C MET A 226 -12.68 21.35 -26.28
N CYS A 227 -12.63 22.64 -25.96
CA CYS A 227 -11.36 23.36 -25.81
C CYS A 227 -10.53 22.77 -24.68
N ALA A 228 -11.16 22.45 -23.53
CA ALA A 228 -10.50 21.76 -22.44
C ALA A 228 -10.04 20.35 -22.86
N ALA A 229 -10.84 19.60 -23.63
CA ALA A 229 -10.43 18.28 -24.12
C ALA A 229 -9.18 18.36 -24.99
N VAL A 230 -9.12 19.34 -25.90
CA VAL A 230 -7.96 19.57 -26.76
C VAL A 230 -6.76 20.00 -25.93
N GLY A 231 -6.92 20.96 -25.02
CA GLY A 231 -5.83 21.43 -24.16
C GLY A 231 -5.28 20.32 -23.26
N VAL A 232 -6.15 19.52 -22.63
CA VAL A 232 -5.75 18.36 -21.83
C VAL A 232 -5.13 17.27 -22.72
N GLY A 233 -5.62 17.08 -23.94
CA GLY A 233 -5.02 16.16 -24.91
C GLY A 233 -3.60 16.58 -25.33
N VAL A 234 -3.38 17.86 -25.62
CA VAL A 234 -2.04 18.43 -25.91
C VAL A 234 -1.14 18.26 -24.70
N TRP A 235 -1.63 18.62 -23.50
CA TRP A 235 -0.89 18.38 -22.26
C TRP A 235 -0.54 16.90 -22.09
N ALA A 236 -1.47 15.98 -22.35
CA ALA A 236 -1.23 14.55 -22.19
C ALA A 236 -0.14 14.03 -23.14
N VAL A 237 -0.11 14.51 -24.39
CA VAL A 237 0.95 14.19 -25.34
C VAL A 237 2.31 14.72 -24.88
N VAL A 238 2.36 15.98 -24.43
CA VAL A 238 3.61 16.59 -23.91
C VAL A 238 4.08 15.87 -22.64
N CYS A 239 3.16 15.59 -21.72
CA CYS A 239 3.43 14.88 -20.48
C CYS A 239 3.96 13.47 -20.75
N ALA A 240 3.28 12.73 -21.63
CA ALA A 240 3.67 11.39 -22.01
C ALA A 240 5.05 11.35 -22.68
N GLY A 241 5.32 12.27 -23.61
CA GLY A 241 6.55 12.26 -24.40
C GLY A 241 7.79 12.81 -23.70
N TRP A 242 7.65 13.85 -22.85
CA TRP A 242 8.81 14.63 -22.40
C TRP A 242 8.89 14.88 -20.89
N LEU A 243 7.77 14.95 -20.17
CA LEU A 243 7.81 15.31 -18.76
C LEU A 243 8.24 14.12 -17.89
N ARG A 244 9.29 14.29 -17.10
CA ARG A 244 9.85 13.26 -16.22
C ARG A 244 10.29 13.86 -14.90
N VAL A 245 10.36 13.02 -13.86
CA VAL A 245 10.99 13.39 -12.59
C VAL A 245 12.49 13.69 -12.81
N PRO A 246 13.08 14.63 -12.06
CA PRO A 246 14.49 15.04 -12.25
C PRO A 246 15.50 13.95 -11.82
N TYR A 247 15.03 12.87 -11.21
CA TYR A 247 15.84 11.76 -10.72
C TYR A 247 15.49 10.43 -11.42
N ALA A 248 15.08 10.47 -12.69
CA ALA A 248 14.77 9.26 -13.46
C ALA A 248 15.88 8.19 -13.33
N GLY A 249 15.49 6.93 -13.12
CA GLY A 249 16.42 5.83 -12.83
C GLY A 249 16.91 5.75 -11.38
N HIS A 250 16.53 6.67 -10.49
CA HIS A 250 17.16 6.82 -9.18
C HIS A 250 16.14 7.01 -8.06
N VAL A 251 16.65 6.96 -6.84
CA VAL A 251 15.96 7.48 -5.65
C VAL A 251 16.29 8.97 -5.56
N GLY A 252 15.25 9.80 -5.61
CA GLY A 252 15.37 11.25 -5.47
C GLY A 252 15.76 11.70 -4.05
N PRO A 253 16.09 12.98 -3.88
CA PRO A 253 16.60 13.53 -2.61
C PRO A 253 15.61 13.41 -1.44
N ALA A 254 14.30 13.37 -1.72
CA ALA A 254 13.26 13.15 -0.71
C ALA A 254 13.07 11.66 -0.32
N GLY A 255 13.88 10.75 -0.88
CA GLY A 255 13.75 9.31 -0.67
C GLY A 255 12.66 8.64 -1.52
N ILE A 256 12.07 9.37 -2.47
CA ILE A 256 11.06 8.89 -3.41
C ILE A 256 11.77 8.29 -4.64
N ALA A 257 11.36 7.13 -5.10
CA ALA A 257 11.97 6.42 -6.22
C ALA A 257 11.14 6.50 -7.49
N ASP A 258 11.84 6.70 -8.62
CA ASP A 258 11.35 6.28 -9.93
C ASP A 258 11.44 4.74 -9.99
N GLU A 259 10.35 4.05 -9.68
CA GLU A 259 10.42 2.61 -9.44
C GLU A 259 10.79 1.81 -10.69
N ARG A 260 10.22 2.15 -11.84
CA ARG A 260 10.58 1.47 -13.08
C ARG A 260 12.08 1.62 -13.35
N GLY A 261 12.60 2.83 -13.20
CA GLY A 261 14.01 3.11 -13.38
C GLY A 261 14.93 2.39 -12.38
N VAL A 262 14.52 2.36 -11.10
CA VAL A 262 15.23 1.63 -10.03
C VAL A 262 15.25 0.14 -10.34
N TYR A 263 14.15 -0.48 -10.77
CA TYR A 263 14.11 -1.90 -11.10
C TYR A 263 14.91 -2.26 -12.35
N VAL A 264 14.93 -1.40 -13.38
CA VAL A 264 15.82 -1.56 -14.55
C VAL A 264 17.28 -1.65 -14.11
N ARG A 265 17.73 -0.71 -13.26
CA ARG A 265 19.09 -0.74 -12.72
C ARG A 265 19.34 -1.90 -11.78
N HIS A 266 18.35 -2.23 -10.95
CA HIS A 266 18.46 -3.33 -9.99
C HIS A 266 18.50 -4.68 -10.67
N ASN A 267 17.92 -4.84 -11.85
CA ASN A 267 18.05 -6.05 -12.65
C ASN A 267 19.26 -6.00 -13.60
N ALA A 268 19.86 -4.82 -13.81
CA ALA A 268 20.78 -4.53 -14.91
C ALA A 268 20.22 -5.00 -16.27
N ASP A 269 18.94 -4.74 -16.48
CA ASP A 269 18.16 -5.15 -17.65
C ASP A 269 17.26 -3.97 -18.05
N PRO A 270 17.30 -3.49 -19.31
CA PRO A 270 16.43 -2.40 -19.77
C PRO A 270 14.93 -2.75 -19.75
N HIS A 271 14.58 -4.04 -19.79
CA HIS A 271 13.20 -4.54 -19.85
C HIS A 271 13.02 -5.77 -18.95
N PRO A 272 13.14 -5.62 -17.62
CA PRO A 272 13.09 -6.75 -16.71
C PRO A 272 11.68 -7.36 -16.68
N VAL A 273 11.54 -8.56 -17.22
CA VAL A 273 10.30 -9.37 -17.18
C VAL A 273 10.42 -10.58 -16.25
N HIS A 274 11.57 -10.75 -15.59
CA HIS A 274 11.86 -11.86 -14.68
C HIS A 274 12.25 -11.34 -13.30
N HIS A 275 11.84 -12.08 -12.26
CA HIS A 275 12.14 -11.76 -10.85
C HIS A 275 13.50 -12.28 -10.38
N GLY A 276 14.35 -12.74 -11.30
CA GLY A 276 15.63 -13.38 -10.97
C GLY A 276 16.76 -12.40 -10.65
N PHE A 277 16.60 -11.10 -10.97
CA PHE A 277 17.61 -10.06 -10.78
C PHE A 277 19.01 -10.42 -11.32
N ALA A 278 19.05 -11.28 -12.33
CA ALA A 278 20.25 -11.99 -12.74
C ALA A 278 21.28 -11.12 -13.46
N GLY A 279 20.91 -9.95 -13.98
CA GLY A 279 21.89 -9.05 -14.60
C GLY A 279 22.73 -8.29 -13.57
N ALA A 280 22.25 -8.16 -12.33
CA ALA A 280 22.93 -7.38 -11.29
C ALA A 280 23.92 -8.23 -10.48
N PRO A 281 25.24 -7.94 -10.52
CA PRO A 281 26.26 -8.75 -9.85
C PRO A 281 26.00 -8.98 -8.36
N TYR A 282 25.43 -7.99 -7.69
CA TYR A 282 25.19 -8.02 -6.27
C TYR A 282 23.99 -8.89 -5.86
N HIS A 283 22.97 -9.02 -6.72
CA HIS A 283 21.87 -9.97 -6.50
C HIS A 283 22.28 -11.38 -6.89
N LEU A 284 23.08 -11.51 -7.94
CA LEU A 284 23.69 -12.78 -8.32
C LEU A 284 24.54 -13.38 -7.20
N GLY A 285 25.35 -12.56 -6.51
CA GLY A 285 26.15 -13.01 -5.36
C GLY A 285 25.27 -13.61 -4.26
N TYR A 286 24.26 -12.85 -3.82
CA TYR A 286 23.29 -13.32 -2.84
C TYR A 286 22.58 -14.62 -3.27
N LEU A 287 22.09 -14.67 -4.51
CA LEU A 287 21.42 -15.85 -5.05
C LEU A 287 22.33 -17.08 -5.11
N ARG A 288 23.64 -16.92 -5.38
CA ARG A 288 24.62 -18.01 -5.31
C ARG A 288 24.82 -18.50 -3.87
N GLU A 289 24.93 -17.58 -2.91
CA GLU A 289 25.07 -17.92 -1.49
C GLU A 289 23.88 -18.73 -0.98
N VAL A 290 22.64 -18.31 -1.27
CA VAL A 290 21.44 -19.08 -0.89
C VAL A 290 21.45 -20.46 -1.55
N ARG A 291 21.71 -20.55 -2.86
CA ARG A 291 21.73 -21.84 -3.58
C ARG A 291 22.84 -22.78 -3.12
N GLU A 292 23.99 -22.25 -2.72
CA GLU A 292 25.06 -23.04 -2.11
C GLU A 292 24.63 -23.58 -0.76
N ALA A 293 24.06 -22.74 0.10
CA ALA A 293 23.52 -23.16 1.40
C ALA A 293 22.47 -24.27 1.24
N VAL A 294 21.52 -24.10 0.31
CA VAL A 294 20.50 -25.13 0.01
C VAL A 294 21.13 -26.43 -0.47
N ARG A 295 22.10 -26.38 -1.39
CA ARG A 295 22.79 -27.58 -1.90
C ARG A 295 23.61 -28.30 -0.83
N SER A 296 24.18 -27.56 0.12
CA SER A 296 24.95 -28.15 1.22
C SER A 296 24.09 -28.97 2.18
N GLY A 297 22.78 -28.69 2.24
CA GLY A 297 21.86 -29.29 3.22
C GLY A 297 22.07 -28.80 4.66
N ALA A 298 23.07 -27.97 4.93
CA ALA A 298 23.36 -27.47 6.27
C ALA A 298 22.38 -26.36 6.67
N PRO A 299 21.78 -26.42 7.88
CA PRO A 299 21.08 -25.30 8.50
C PRO A 299 21.90 -24.02 8.48
N THR A 300 21.53 -23.07 7.62
CA THR A 300 22.31 -21.84 7.39
C THR A 300 21.45 -20.61 7.57
N LEU A 301 21.97 -19.64 8.32
CA LEU A 301 21.38 -18.32 8.52
C LEU A 301 22.19 -17.28 7.72
N LEU A 302 21.56 -16.58 6.78
CA LEU A 302 22.18 -15.58 5.93
C LEU A 302 21.74 -14.16 6.32
N PHE A 303 22.71 -13.27 6.53
CA PHE A 303 22.52 -11.87 6.91
C PHE A 303 22.65 -10.95 5.69
N GLY A 304 21.91 -11.24 4.63
CA GLY A 304 22.08 -10.58 3.35
C GLY A 304 23.31 -11.11 2.63
N LYS A 305 24.35 -10.28 2.46
CA LYS A 305 25.51 -10.59 1.62
C LYS A 305 26.72 -10.98 2.47
N GLY A 306 27.38 -12.07 2.13
CA GLY A 306 28.74 -12.41 2.61
C GLY A 306 28.83 -12.90 4.06
N THR A 307 27.81 -12.68 4.88
CA THR A 307 27.77 -13.15 6.27
C THR A 307 26.77 -14.29 6.42
N ARG A 308 27.27 -15.46 6.82
CA ARG A 308 26.47 -16.65 7.15
C ARG A 308 26.92 -17.27 8.47
N THR A 309 25.98 -17.84 9.19
CA THR A 309 26.21 -18.64 10.39
C THR A 309 25.33 -19.90 10.36
N ALA A 310 25.49 -20.78 11.33
CA ALA A 310 24.59 -21.90 11.55
C ALA A 310 23.21 -21.41 12.01
N ALA A 311 22.15 -21.94 11.37
CA ALA A 311 20.78 -21.64 11.75
C ALA A 311 20.24 -22.62 12.79
N ASN A 312 19.34 -22.12 13.65
CA ASN A 312 18.48 -22.91 14.51
C ASN A 312 17.16 -23.27 13.78
N SER A 313 17.26 -23.79 12.56
CA SER A 313 16.13 -24.19 11.72
C SER A 313 16.48 -25.43 10.89
N PRO A 314 15.51 -26.24 10.44
CA PRO A 314 15.80 -27.45 9.67
C PRO A 314 16.33 -27.17 8.25
N SER A 315 16.26 -25.93 7.78
CA SER A 315 16.66 -25.50 6.43
C SER A 315 17.29 -24.10 6.48
N VAL A 316 17.48 -23.50 5.31
CA VAL A 316 18.03 -22.15 5.14
C VAL A 316 17.06 -21.08 5.62
N THR A 317 17.56 -20.20 6.49
CA THR A 317 16.91 -18.92 6.83
C THR A 317 17.71 -17.79 6.20
N ALA A 318 17.10 -16.95 5.38
CA ALA A 318 17.79 -15.84 4.73
C ALA A 318 17.06 -14.52 4.94
N SER A 319 17.80 -13.49 5.36
CA SER A 319 17.29 -12.13 5.49
C SER A 319 17.83 -11.25 4.36
N TYR A 320 16.94 -10.65 3.56
CA TYR A 320 17.34 -9.77 2.46
C TYR A 320 16.26 -8.74 2.14
N VAL A 321 16.68 -7.51 1.84
CA VAL A 321 15.78 -6.35 1.63
C VAL A 321 14.95 -6.45 0.36
N VAL A 322 15.41 -7.17 -0.66
CA VAL A 322 14.62 -7.42 -1.88
C VAL A 322 13.81 -8.69 -1.67
N LEU A 323 12.69 -8.55 -0.96
CA LEU A 323 11.86 -9.66 -0.51
C LEU A 323 11.36 -10.55 -1.66
N GLY A 324 11.05 -9.98 -2.83
CA GLY A 324 10.65 -10.75 -4.02
C GLY A 324 11.74 -11.70 -4.51
N LEU A 325 13.00 -11.27 -4.52
CA LEU A 325 14.13 -12.15 -4.83
C LEU A 325 14.32 -13.18 -3.72
N ASN A 326 14.34 -12.75 -2.46
CA ASN A 326 14.54 -13.63 -1.30
C ASN A 326 13.53 -14.80 -1.29
N GLY A 327 12.23 -14.48 -1.39
CA GLY A 327 11.17 -15.48 -1.43
C GLY A 327 11.20 -16.41 -2.64
N SER A 328 11.85 -16.00 -3.74
CA SER A 328 12.00 -16.84 -4.94
C SER A 328 13.17 -17.83 -4.87
N VAL A 329 14.18 -17.57 -4.04
CA VAL A 329 15.41 -18.37 -3.96
C VAL A 329 15.48 -19.24 -2.70
N VAL A 330 14.83 -18.83 -1.61
CA VAL A 330 14.72 -19.63 -0.39
C VAL A 330 13.76 -20.81 -0.64
N PRO A 331 14.10 -22.04 -0.24
CA PRO A 331 13.25 -23.21 -0.47
C PRO A 331 11.97 -23.14 0.37
N LEU A 332 10.94 -23.90 -0.02
CA LEU A 332 9.64 -23.92 0.67
C LEU A 332 9.71 -24.40 2.13
N ASN A 333 10.74 -25.17 2.49
CA ASN A 333 11.00 -25.60 3.87
C ASN A 333 11.95 -24.64 4.63
N GLY A 334 12.40 -23.55 3.99
CA GLY A 334 13.24 -22.50 4.55
C GLY A 334 12.44 -21.30 5.03
N THR A 335 13.11 -20.22 5.38
CA THR A 335 12.47 -18.98 5.87
C THR A 335 13.08 -17.75 5.22
N ALA A 336 12.25 -16.97 4.51
CA ALA A 336 12.63 -15.71 3.88
C ALA A 336 12.19 -14.53 4.76
N LEU A 337 13.17 -13.80 5.30
CA LEU A 337 12.97 -12.67 6.20
C LEU A 337 13.50 -11.38 5.55
N ASP A 338 13.22 -10.24 6.17
CA ASP A 338 13.80 -8.97 5.80
C ASP A 338 14.06 -8.13 7.06
N PRO A 339 15.11 -7.29 7.05
CA PRO A 339 15.43 -6.48 8.22
C PRO A 339 14.49 -5.27 8.37
N ILE A 340 13.65 -4.97 7.37
CA ILE A 340 12.84 -3.75 7.34
C ILE A 340 11.38 -3.97 7.79
N GLY A 341 10.93 -5.22 7.99
CA GLY A 341 9.66 -5.56 8.62
C GLY A 341 8.52 -6.04 7.72
N LEU A 342 8.76 -6.30 6.43
CA LEU A 342 7.67 -6.69 5.51
C LEU A 342 7.18 -8.12 5.73
N ALA A 343 8.07 -9.04 6.10
CA ALA A 343 7.82 -10.46 6.32
C ALA A 343 8.33 -10.96 7.70
N TYR A 344 8.96 -10.08 8.48
CA TYR A 344 9.51 -10.44 9.79
C TYR A 344 8.85 -9.61 10.92
N PRO A 345 7.94 -10.19 11.74
CA PRO A 345 7.18 -9.44 12.73
C PRO A 345 8.06 -8.64 13.72
N PRO A 346 9.11 -9.19 14.35
CA PRO A 346 10.03 -8.38 15.16
C PRO A 346 10.57 -7.14 14.42
N ALA A 347 10.95 -7.26 13.15
CA ALA A 347 11.41 -6.10 12.38
C ALA A 347 10.28 -5.08 12.11
N ALA A 348 9.05 -5.53 11.89
CA ALA A 348 7.90 -4.64 11.71
C ALA A 348 7.60 -3.79 12.95
N HIS A 349 7.80 -4.36 14.15
CA HIS A 349 7.54 -3.70 15.44
C HIS A 349 8.76 -2.98 16.03
N SER A 350 9.90 -3.05 15.35
CA SER A 350 11.12 -2.34 15.69
C SER A 350 10.92 -0.82 15.61
N GLU A 351 11.69 -0.07 16.40
CA GLU A 351 11.62 1.40 16.37
C GLU A 351 12.16 1.96 15.06
N ARG A 352 11.66 3.13 14.68
CA ARG A 352 12.14 3.79 13.48
C ARG A 352 13.53 4.38 13.70
N ILE A 353 14.28 4.44 12.61
CA ILE A 353 15.49 5.22 12.46
C ILE A 353 15.08 6.64 12.09
N GLU A 354 15.41 7.59 12.96
CA GLU A 354 15.19 9.01 12.71
C GLU A 354 15.93 9.47 11.45
N GLY A 355 15.28 10.29 10.62
CA GLY A 355 15.82 10.70 9.33
C GLY A 355 15.87 9.60 8.26
N GLY A 356 15.41 8.38 8.58
CA GLY A 356 15.36 7.27 7.64
C GLY A 356 14.50 7.56 6.38
N ARG A 357 14.85 6.88 5.29
CA ARG A 357 14.12 6.96 4.02
C ARG A 357 12.66 6.54 4.22
N VAL A 358 11.74 7.25 3.57
CA VAL A 358 10.31 6.96 3.61
C VAL A 358 10.06 5.47 3.39
N ALA A 359 9.26 4.86 4.28
CA ALA A 359 8.89 3.45 4.23
C ALA A 359 10.06 2.43 4.27
N HIS A 360 11.27 2.90 4.55
CA HIS A 360 12.51 2.14 4.77
C HIS A 360 13.24 2.68 6.01
N ASP A 361 12.47 3.22 6.97
CA ASP A 361 12.97 3.84 8.19
C ASP A 361 12.88 2.90 9.39
N LYS A 362 12.83 1.59 9.14
CA LYS A 362 13.03 0.53 10.14
C LYS A 362 14.14 -0.39 9.68
N TRP A 363 14.97 -0.83 10.62
CA TRP A 363 16.02 -1.79 10.36
C TRP A 363 16.32 -2.54 11.65
N LEU A 364 15.96 -3.82 11.70
CA LEU A 364 16.25 -4.66 12.86
C LEU A 364 17.72 -5.10 12.83
N PRO A 365 18.52 -4.82 13.88
CA PRO A 365 19.92 -5.22 13.93
C PRO A 365 20.14 -6.74 13.81
N ALA A 366 21.31 -7.13 13.27
CA ALA A 366 21.70 -8.53 13.09
C ALA A 366 21.63 -9.35 14.39
N ALA A 367 21.88 -8.72 15.55
CA ALA A 367 21.78 -9.37 16.85
C ALA A 367 20.40 -10.02 17.11
N TRP A 368 19.31 -9.40 16.65
CA TRP A 368 17.97 -9.97 16.78
C TRP A 368 17.76 -11.18 15.88
N LEU A 369 18.21 -11.10 14.63
CA LEU A 369 18.12 -12.20 13.70
C LEU A 369 18.95 -13.40 14.18
N ALA A 370 20.16 -13.15 14.69
CA ALA A 370 21.01 -14.18 15.31
C ALA A 370 20.38 -14.76 16.59
N ALA A 371 19.75 -13.93 17.41
CA ALA A 371 19.09 -14.40 18.64
C ALA A 371 17.88 -15.28 18.36
N ASP A 372 17.13 -14.98 17.30
CA ASP A 372 15.87 -15.64 16.96
C ASP A 372 16.05 -16.88 16.08
N HIS A 373 17.03 -16.84 15.16
CA HIS A 373 17.22 -17.88 14.14
C HIS A 373 18.63 -18.47 14.10
N GLY A 374 19.58 -18.00 14.91
CA GLY A 374 20.97 -18.49 14.93
C GLY A 374 21.28 -19.45 16.09
N LEU A 375 22.37 -20.20 15.96
CA LEU A 375 22.92 -20.98 17.07
C LEU A 375 23.77 -20.09 18.00
N ALA A 376 23.66 -20.29 19.32
CA ALA A 376 24.44 -19.52 20.30
C ALA A 376 25.95 -19.70 20.15
N THR A 377 26.39 -20.84 19.62
CA THR A 377 27.80 -21.20 19.44
C THR A 377 28.44 -20.62 18.19
N ASP A 378 27.67 -19.98 17.31
CA ASP A 378 28.15 -19.45 16.03
C ASP A 378 27.58 -18.04 15.76
N PRO A 379 28.00 -17.03 16.54
CA PRO A 379 27.52 -15.65 16.36
C PRO A 379 28.08 -15.03 15.07
N PRO A 380 27.32 -14.16 14.39
CA PRO A 380 27.79 -13.49 13.18
C PRO A 380 29.00 -12.58 13.49
N PRO A 381 30.03 -12.58 12.63
CA PRO A 381 31.19 -11.70 12.79
C PRO A 381 30.81 -10.23 12.98
N GLY A 382 31.48 -9.56 13.92
CA GLY A 382 31.24 -8.15 14.22
C GLY A 382 29.96 -7.87 15.02
N THR A 383 29.21 -8.89 15.44
CA THR A 383 28.07 -8.74 16.34
C THR A 383 28.48 -9.13 17.76
N ASP A 384 28.27 -8.22 18.72
CA ASP A 384 28.57 -8.47 20.13
C ASP A 384 27.66 -9.60 20.69
N PRO A 385 28.24 -10.70 21.21
CA PRO A 385 27.48 -11.78 21.84
C PRO A 385 26.56 -11.31 22.97
N ALA A 386 26.94 -10.27 23.73
CA ALA A 386 26.11 -9.73 24.80
C ALA A 386 24.79 -9.13 24.27
N LEU A 387 24.82 -8.52 23.08
CA LEU A 387 23.63 -8.00 22.41
C LEU A 387 22.74 -9.13 21.90
N ILE A 388 23.32 -10.23 21.41
CA ILE A 388 22.58 -11.43 20.98
C ILE A 388 21.86 -12.05 22.19
N ASP A 389 22.54 -12.17 23.33
CA ASP A 389 21.96 -12.73 24.54
C ASP A 389 20.86 -11.84 25.13
N ALA A 390 21.04 -10.52 25.11
CA ALA A 390 19.98 -9.57 25.49
C ALA A 390 18.76 -9.68 24.56
N ALA A 391 18.97 -9.75 23.25
CA ALA A 391 17.89 -9.94 22.28
C ALA A 391 17.17 -11.27 22.52
N ARG A 392 17.91 -12.36 22.77
CA ARG A 392 17.35 -13.69 23.07
C ARG A 392 16.46 -13.62 24.31
N ARG A 393 16.92 -12.96 25.38
CA ARG A 393 16.11 -12.75 26.59
C ARG A 393 14.87 -11.90 26.30
N ALA A 394 15.01 -10.79 25.58
CA ALA A 394 13.90 -9.90 25.23
C ALA A 394 12.82 -10.58 24.39
N LEU A 395 13.20 -11.46 23.46
CA LEU A 395 12.27 -12.24 22.63
C LEU A 395 11.33 -13.16 23.44
N HIS A 396 11.62 -13.40 24.73
CA HIS A 396 10.80 -14.20 25.65
C HIS A 396 10.12 -13.35 26.74
N CYS A 397 10.07 -12.03 26.59
CA CYS A 397 9.48 -11.13 27.58
C CYS A 397 8.25 -10.38 27.04
N GLY A 398 7.25 -10.22 27.92
CA GLY A 398 6.11 -9.33 27.75
C GLY A 398 5.39 -9.42 26.40
N ALA A 399 5.06 -8.25 25.85
CA ALA A 399 4.34 -8.14 24.57
C ALA A 399 5.12 -8.68 23.37
N LEU A 400 6.45 -8.71 23.40
CA LEU A 400 7.26 -9.30 22.33
C LEU A 400 7.15 -10.83 22.32
N ALA A 401 7.11 -11.47 23.49
CA ALA A 401 6.82 -12.91 23.58
C ALA A 401 5.43 -13.24 23.04
N GLU A 402 4.42 -12.44 23.39
CA GLU A 402 3.06 -12.63 22.86
C GLU A 402 2.96 -12.37 21.34
N LEU A 403 3.70 -11.40 20.81
CA LEU A 403 3.78 -11.19 19.36
C LEU A 403 4.36 -12.42 18.64
N ARG A 404 5.40 -13.04 19.20
CA ARG A 404 5.97 -14.28 18.65
C ARG A 404 4.99 -15.44 18.77
N ALA A 405 4.38 -15.64 19.94
CA ALA A 405 3.38 -16.67 20.15
C ALA A 405 2.19 -16.54 19.17
N ALA A 406 1.70 -15.32 18.97
CA ALA A 406 0.60 -15.03 18.05
C ALA A 406 0.90 -15.37 16.58
N THR A 407 2.19 -15.38 16.19
CA THR A 407 2.63 -15.59 14.81
C THR A 407 3.27 -16.95 14.56
N ARG A 408 3.65 -17.69 15.60
CA ARG A 408 4.40 -18.95 15.48
C ARG A 408 3.74 -20.15 16.15
N ASP A 409 2.92 -19.95 17.18
CA ASP A 409 2.28 -21.07 17.86
C ASP A 409 1.22 -21.71 16.95
N PRO A 410 0.94 -23.02 17.12
CA PRO A 410 -0.18 -23.66 16.45
C PRO A 410 -1.48 -22.88 16.63
N LEU A 411 -2.18 -22.62 15.52
CA LEU A 411 -3.44 -21.89 15.52
C LEU A 411 -4.59 -22.77 16.05
N THR A 412 -4.64 -22.92 17.37
CA THR A 412 -5.76 -23.54 18.09
C THR A 412 -6.94 -22.57 18.19
N PRO A 413 -8.18 -23.04 18.44
CA PRO A 413 -9.31 -22.14 18.70
C PRO A 413 -9.03 -21.14 19.83
N GLY A 414 -8.35 -21.56 20.89
CA GLY A 414 -7.91 -20.68 21.98
C GLY A 414 -6.89 -19.63 21.53
N ARG A 415 -5.90 -20.00 20.70
CA ARG A 415 -4.93 -19.05 20.12
C ARG A 415 -5.63 -18.06 19.19
N PHE A 416 -6.60 -18.51 18.39
CA PHE A 416 -7.40 -17.65 17.51
C PHE A 416 -8.16 -16.59 18.32
N LEU A 417 -8.87 -16.98 19.38
CA LEU A 417 -9.60 -16.04 20.23
C LEU A 417 -8.68 -15.05 20.95
N ARG A 418 -7.52 -15.50 21.46
CA ARG A 418 -6.49 -14.61 22.02
C ARG A 418 -5.89 -13.68 20.97
N ASN A 419 -5.76 -14.16 19.73
CA ASN A 419 -5.34 -13.34 18.61
C ASN A 419 -6.39 -12.25 18.31
N VAL A 420 -7.66 -12.58 18.19
CA VAL A 420 -8.71 -11.56 18.00
C VAL A 420 -8.70 -10.53 19.15
N ALA A 421 -8.66 -10.99 20.40
CA ALA A 421 -8.73 -10.12 21.57
C ALA A 421 -7.53 -9.16 21.68
N GLY A 422 -6.31 -9.66 21.44
CA GLY A 422 -5.08 -8.84 21.57
C GLY A 422 -4.60 -8.19 20.27
N ALA A 423 -5.42 -8.19 19.20
CA ALA A 423 -4.97 -7.73 17.88
C ALA A 423 -4.66 -6.23 17.87
N TRP A 424 -5.38 -5.45 18.67
CA TRP A 424 -5.17 -4.02 18.79
C TRP A 424 -3.83 -3.70 19.44
N GLU A 425 -3.59 -4.24 20.63
CA GLU A 425 -2.37 -4.03 21.41
C GLU A 425 -1.14 -4.47 20.64
N ARG A 426 -1.21 -5.63 19.97
CA ARG A 426 -0.11 -6.09 19.10
C ARG A 426 0.11 -5.16 17.92
N THR A 427 -0.94 -4.67 17.28
CA THR A 427 -0.80 -3.73 16.14
C THR A 427 -0.09 -2.42 16.55
N GLU A 428 -0.36 -1.92 17.75
CA GLU A 428 0.26 -0.69 18.28
C GLU A 428 1.65 -0.90 18.89
N PHE A 429 1.94 -2.12 19.34
CA PHE A 429 3.18 -2.47 20.05
C PHE A 429 4.44 -2.07 19.26
N ARG A 430 5.41 -1.44 19.93
CA ARG A 430 6.74 -1.14 19.40
C ARG A 430 7.80 -1.41 20.46
N PHE A 431 9.03 -1.72 20.04
CA PHE A 431 10.15 -1.90 20.97
C PHE A 431 11.46 -1.27 20.45
N PRO A 432 12.40 -0.93 21.35
CA PRO A 432 13.73 -0.43 20.98
C PRO A 432 14.52 -1.34 20.05
N ASN A 433 15.30 -0.78 19.12
CA ASN A 433 16.18 -1.56 18.26
C ASN A 433 17.38 -2.11 19.05
N ASP A 434 17.83 -1.38 20.07
CA ASP A 434 18.89 -1.80 20.97
C ASP A 434 18.43 -2.96 21.87
N PRO A 435 19.05 -4.16 21.79
CA PRO A 435 18.65 -5.33 22.56
C PRO A 435 18.64 -5.14 24.08
N VAL A 436 19.60 -4.39 24.64
CA VAL A 436 19.69 -4.17 26.09
C VAL A 436 18.57 -3.26 26.57
N ARG A 437 18.29 -2.19 25.82
CA ARG A 437 17.18 -1.27 26.09
C ARG A 437 15.84 -1.97 25.94
N ALA A 438 15.69 -2.80 24.92
CA ALA A 438 14.48 -3.60 24.70
C ALA A 438 14.26 -4.62 25.83
N GLU A 439 15.30 -5.35 26.24
CA GLU A 439 15.22 -6.29 27.37
C GLU A 439 14.72 -5.60 28.64
N ARG A 440 15.32 -4.45 28.99
CA ARG A 440 14.91 -3.67 30.18
C ARG A 440 13.46 -3.20 30.08
N ALA A 441 13.08 -2.65 28.91
CA ALA A 441 11.72 -2.14 28.70
C ALA A 441 10.66 -3.23 28.76
N LEU A 442 10.96 -4.44 28.28
CA LEU A 442 10.00 -5.56 28.22
C LEU A 442 9.93 -6.40 29.50
N ARG A 443 10.93 -6.32 30.38
CA ARG A 443 10.95 -7.03 31.68
C ARG A 443 10.40 -6.20 32.84
N GLY A 444 10.48 -4.88 32.75
CA GLY A 444 10.02 -3.96 33.80
C GLY A 444 8.60 -3.41 33.61
N GLY A 445 7.89 -3.87 32.57
CA GLY A 445 6.52 -3.45 32.24
C GLY A 445 5.46 -4.45 32.66
#